data_AF-A0A3M1NB50-F1
#
_entry.id   AF-A0A3M1NB50-F1
#
_cell.length_a   1.000
_cell.length_b   1.000
_cell.length_c   1.000
_cell.angle_alpha   90.00
_cell.angle_beta   90.00
_cell.angle_gamma   90.00
#
_symmetry.space_group_name_H-M   'P 1'
#
loop_
_entity.id
_entity.type
_entity.pdbx_description
1 polymer ?
#
loop_
_entity_poly.entity_id
_entity_poly.type
_entity_poly.pdbx_seq_one_letter_code
_entity_poly.pdbx_strand_id
1 'polypeptide(L)'
;MLINSVCLQHYFFPTPESEQENRVICVSDIAYRAPQFSALMTNCIADLHLCASIDAHQCFPFYTYEADGTGRRENITDWALAQFRAHYQDERISKWDIFYYIYAVLHHPSYRARFAEALKRSLPRVPFAKDFWAYARAGRQLGDLHVNYESAPEYKLREAWQRGQPEDYRVHDAMKLESSADGYALRINASLRLEGIPKEALAYKLGNRSALEWLIDQYQVKGELDEARDPNQRENPRYIVSLVKRVVYLSLETQQIIASLQPLFAVEGSAVAHS
;
A
#
# COMPACT_ATOMS: atom_id res chain seq x y z
N MET A 1 -18.84 -9.15 -24.20
CA MET A 1 -17.72 -9.37 -23.26
C MET A 1 -17.56 -8.08 -22.46
N LEU A 2 -17.82 -8.10 -21.16
CA LEU A 2 -17.94 -6.88 -20.31
C LEU A 2 -16.60 -6.38 -19.74
N ILE A 3 -15.51 -7.13 -19.92
CA ILE A 3 -14.17 -6.79 -19.45
C ILE A 3 -13.26 -6.64 -20.68
N ASN A 4 -12.54 -5.52 -20.77
CA ASN A 4 -11.63 -5.25 -21.90
C ASN A 4 -10.39 -6.17 -21.89
N SER A 5 -9.80 -6.42 -20.72
CA SER A 5 -8.71 -7.38 -20.54
C SER A 5 -8.70 -7.95 -19.12
N VAL A 6 -8.61 -9.28 -19.00
CA VAL A 6 -8.49 -10.01 -17.73
C VAL A 6 -7.04 -10.27 -17.31
N CYS A 7 -6.08 -9.96 -18.19
CA CYS A 7 -4.65 -10.26 -18.01
C CYS A 7 -4.42 -11.67 -17.42
N LEU A 8 -3.58 -11.80 -16.40
CA LEU A 8 -3.31 -13.06 -15.69
C LEU A 8 -3.95 -13.12 -14.29
N GLN A 9 -4.80 -12.15 -13.91
CA GLN A 9 -5.39 -12.08 -12.56
C GLN A 9 -6.20 -13.33 -12.19
N HIS A 10 -6.82 -13.98 -13.18
CA HIS A 10 -7.56 -15.24 -13.00
C HIS A 10 -6.68 -16.44 -12.66
N TYR A 11 -5.37 -16.36 -12.87
CA TYR A 11 -4.40 -17.36 -12.37
C TYR A 11 -3.83 -16.99 -10.99
N PHE A 12 -4.12 -15.79 -10.49
CA PHE A 12 -3.65 -15.33 -9.18
C PHE A 12 -4.74 -15.55 -8.12
N PHE A 13 -5.98 -15.25 -8.49
CA PHE A 13 -7.18 -15.34 -7.65
C PHE A 13 -8.34 -16.04 -8.38
N PRO A 14 -8.23 -17.33 -8.75
CA PRO A 14 -9.32 -18.06 -9.42
C PRO A 14 -10.53 -18.32 -8.50
N THR A 15 -10.34 -18.38 -7.18
CA THR A 15 -11.40 -18.71 -6.20
C THR A 15 -11.29 -17.86 -4.92
N PRO A 16 -12.36 -17.72 -4.11
CA PRO A 16 -12.31 -17.01 -2.84
C PRO A 16 -11.25 -17.56 -1.86
N GLU A 17 -10.99 -18.87 -1.88
CA GLU A 17 -9.95 -19.49 -1.04
C GLU A 17 -8.56 -18.98 -1.42
N SER A 18 -8.30 -18.77 -2.71
CA SER A 18 -7.02 -18.23 -3.17
C SER A 18 -6.78 -16.78 -2.74
N GLU A 19 -7.84 -16.00 -2.49
CA GLU A 19 -7.74 -14.63 -1.90
C GLU A 19 -7.33 -14.66 -0.42
N GLN A 20 -7.52 -15.78 0.28
CA GLN A 20 -7.09 -15.94 1.67
C GLN A 20 -5.64 -16.44 1.77
N GLU A 21 -5.16 -17.16 0.76
CA GLU A 21 -3.83 -17.78 0.77
C GLU A 21 -2.77 -16.98 0.01
N ASN A 22 -3.16 -16.31 -1.08
CA ASN A 22 -2.22 -15.67 -1.99
C ASN A 22 -1.99 -14.20 -1.63
N ARG A 23 -0.81 -13.72 -1.99
CA ARG A 23 -0.44 -12.31 -1.88
C ARG A 23 0.25 -11.87 -3.14
N VAL A 24 -0.05 -10.66 -3.57
CA VAL A 24 0.43 -10.09 -4.84
C VAL A 24 1.06 -8.75 -4.56
N ILE A 25 2.31 -8.58 -4.96
CA ILE A 25 2.99 -7.28 -4.94
C ILE A 25 2.66 -6.57 -6.26
N CYS A 26 1.87 -5.51 -6.18
CA CYS A 26 1.59 -4.61 -7.29
C CYS A 26 2.59 -3.46 -7.29
N VAL A 27 3.20 -3.15 -8.44
CA VAL A 27 4.15 -2.04 -8.59
C VAL A 27 3.83 -1.20 -9.81
N SER A 28 4.29 0.05 -9.84
CA SER A 28 4.19 0.88 -11.04
C SER A 28 4.84 0.18 -12.25
N ASP A 29 4.17 0.20 -13.40
CA ASP A 29 4.73 -0.31 -14.64
C ASP A 29 5.84 0.60 -15.20
N ILE A 30 6.55 0.12 -16.21
CA ILE A 30 7.51 0.93 -16.96
C ILE A 30 6.83 2.19 -17.51
N ALA A 31 7.60 3.28 -17.59
CA ALA A 31 7.15 4.59 -18.01
C ALA A 31 6.01 5.20 -17.17
N TYR A 32 5.85 4.79 -15.90
CA TYR A 32 4.93 5.45 -14.97
C TYR A 32 5.20 6.96 -14.89
N ARG A 33 4.12 7.72 -14.77
CA ARG A 33 4.09 9.19 -14.81
C ARG A 33 3.86 9.81 -13.44
N ALA A 34 3.36 9.03 -12.49
CA ALA A 34 3.21 9.45 -11.11
C ALA A 34 4.55 10.00 -10.56
N PRO A 35 4.51 10.97 -9.64
CA PRO A 35 5.72 11.61 -9.11
C PRO A 35 6.70 10.63 -8.45
N GLN A 36 6.22 9.47 -8.03
CA GLN A 36 7.00 8.45 -7.34
C GLN A 36 6.54 7.04 -7.70
N PHE A 37 7.49 6.11 -7.67
CA PHE A 37 7.24 4.68 -7.77
C PHE A 37 6.35 4.19 -6.60
N SER A 38 5.33 3.41 -6.91
CA SER A 38 4.41 2.77 -5.97
C SER A 38 4.70 1.27 -5.86
N ALA A 39 4.50 0.73 -4.67
CA ALA A 39 4.44 -0.71 -4.41
C ALA A 39 3.36 -0.95 -3.35
N LEU A 40 2.37 -1.82 -3.64
CA LEU A 40 1.28 -2.15 -2.72
C LEU A 40 1.03 -3.66 -2.78
N MET A 41 0.88 -4.30 -1.61
CA MET A 41 0.53 -5.71 -1.54
C MET A 41 -0.98 -5.84 -1.41
N THR A 42 -1.57 -6.76 -2.16
CA THR A 42 -3.00 -7.08 -2.11
C THR A 42 -3.20 -8.59 -2.05
N ASN A 43 -4.35 -9.00 -1.52
CA ASN A 43 -4.86 -10.37 -1.58
C ASN A 43 -6.17 -10.47 -2.39
N CYS A 44 -6.50 -9.43 -3.16
CA CYS A 44 -7.65 -9.41 -4.07
C CYS A 44 -7.24 -8.97 -5.48
N ILE A 45 -8.14 -9.12 -6.44
CA ILE A 45 -7.94 -8.70 -7.83
C ILE A 45 -7.63 -7.20 -7.87
N ALA A 46 -6.46 -6.85 -8.41
CA ALA A 46 -6.06 -5.46 -8.59
C ALA A 46 -6.50 -4.90 -9.95
N ASP A 47 -7.13 -3.73 -9.93
CA ASP A 47 -7.36 -2.92 -11.11
C ASP A 47 -6.04 -2.45 -11.75
N LEU A 48 -6.04 -2.23 -13.06
CA LEU A 48 -4.86 -1.78 -13.81
C LEU A 48 -4.29 -0.45 -13.26
N HIS A 49 -5.16 0.42 -12.75
CA HIS A 49 -4.83 1.76 -12.27
C HIS A 49 -4.78 1.87 -10.73
N LEU A 50 -4.60 0.74 -10.02
CA LEU A 50 -4.67 0.58 -8.56
C LEU A 50 -4.14 1.77 -7.74
N CYS A 51 -2.90 2.21 -7.96
CA CYS A 51 -2.26 3.27 -7.17
C CYS A 51 -2.02 4.57 -7.95
N ALA A 52 -2.54 4.71 -9.17
CA ALA A 52 -2.40 5.92 -9.98
C ALA A 52 -3.37 5.87 -11.17
N SER A 53 -4.29 6.84 -11.25
CA SER A 53 -5.35 6.88 -12.27
C SER A 53 -4.86 6.95 -13.72
N ILE A 54 -3.59 7.28 -13.94
CA ILE A 54 -2.98 7.36 -15.26
C ILE A 54 -1.99 6.22 -15.52
N ASP A 55 -1.49 5.51 -14.51
CA ASP A 55 -0.42 4.53 -14.72
C ASP A 55 -0.95 3.11 -14.60
N ALA A 56 -0.35 2.20 -15.38
CA ALA A 56 -0.57 0.78 -15.23
C ALA A 56 0.26 0.22 -14.07
N HIS A 57 -0.17 -0.91 -13.53
CA HIS A 57 0.54 -1.63 -12.49
C HIS A 57 0.82 -3.07 -12.92
N GLN A 58 2.01 -3.56 -12.56
CA GLN A 58 2.42 -4.94 -12.76
C GLN A 58 2.27 -5.72 -11.46
N CYS A 59 1.83 -6.98 -11.58
CA CYS A 59 1.48 -7.82 -10.44
C CYS A 59 2.44 -9.00 -10.34
N PHE A 60 3.04 -9.18 -9.15
CA PHE A 60 3.96 -10.26 -8.84
C PHE A 60 3.36 -11.12 -7.71
N PRO A 61 2.64 -12.19 -8.05
CA PRO A 61 1.94 -13.03 -7.08
C PRO A 61 2.90 -14.06 -6.45
N PHE A 62 2.71 -14.39 -5.18
CA PHE A 62 3.47 -15.46 -4.53
C PHE A 62 3.12 -16.82 -5.12
N TYR A 63 1.82 -17.09 -5.28
CA TYR A 63 1.29 -18.29 -5.93
C TYR A 63 0.68 -17.98 -7.30
N THR A 64 0.77 -18.94 -8.22
CA THR A 64 -0.12 -19.07 -9.38
C THR A 64 -0.89 -20.38 -9.29
N TYR A 65 -2.06 -20.39 -9.92
CA TYR A 65 -3.02 -21.49 -9.91
C TYR A 65 -3.45 -21.81 -11.34
N GLU A 66 -4.03 -22.98 -11.53
CA GLU A 66 -4.84 -23.29 -12.73
C GLU A 66 -6.23 -22.63 -12.62
N ALA A 67 -6.99 -22.61 -13.71
CA ALA A 67 -8.28 -21.89 -13.77
C ALA A 67 -9.35 -22.40 -12.78
N ASP A 68 -9.24 -23.64 -12.32
CA ASP A 68 -10.13 -24.25 -11.32
C ASP A 68 -9.65 -24.08 -9.87
N GLY A 69 -8.58 -23.31 -9.65
CA GLY A 69 -7.96 -23.11 -8.33
C GLY A 69 -7.01 -24.24 -7.90
N THR A 70 -6.83 -25.27 -8.72
CA THR A 70 -5.86 -26.33 -8.45
C THR A 70 -4.44 -25.95 -8.93
N GLY A 71 -3.49 -26.88 -8.81
CA GLY A 71 -2.16 -26.71 -9.38
C GLY A 71 -1.36 -25.53 -8.81
N ARG A 72 -1.59 -25.18 -7.53
CA ARG A 72 -0.88 -24.11 -6.83
C ARG A 72 0.65 -24.25 -6.97
N ARG A 73 1.30 -23.22 -7.50
CA ARG A 73 2.76 -23.15 -7.72
C ARG A 73 3.34 -21.89 -7.10
N GLU A 74 4.49 -22.01 -6.44
CA GLU A 74 5.25 -20.86 -5.93
C GLU A 74 6.03 -20.17 -7.05
N ASN A 75 5.98 -18.84 -7.12
CA ASN A 75 6.69 -18.07 -8.16
C ASN A 75 8.09 -17.62 -7.76
N ILE A 76 8.47 -17.74 -6.49
CA ILE A 76 9.88 -17.70 -6.13
C ILE A 76 10.49 -19.04 -6.55
N THR A 77 11.37 -18.98 -7.54
CA THR A 77 12.01 -20.18 -8.10
C THR A 77 12.99 -20.80 -7.11
N ASP A 78 13.21 -22.11 -7.20
CA ASP A 78 14.22 -22.80 -6.39
C ASP A 78 15.63 -22.28 -6.66
N TRP A 79 15.88 -21.81 -7.90
CA TRP A 79 17.10 -21.12 -8.25
C TRP A 79 17.28 -19.83 -7.44
N ALA A 80 16.25 -18.97 -7.37
CA ALA A 80 16.32 -17.74 -6.59
C ALA A 80 16.51 -18.04 -5.10
N LEU A 81 15.79 -19.03 -4.56
CA LEU A 81 15.97 -19.51 -3.19
C LEU A 81 17.43 -19.91 -2.92
N ALA A 82 18.03 -20.71 -3.80
CA ALA A 82 19.42 -21.13 -3.67
C ALA A 82 20.40 -19.94 -3.71
N GLN A 83 20.15 -18.93 -4.55
CA GLN A 83 20.98 -17.71 -4.58
C GLN A 83 20.94 -16.95 -3.25
N PHE A 84 19.76 -16.76 -2.67
CA PHE A 84 19.61 -16.10 -1.37
C PHE A 84 20.31 -16.88 -0.25
N ARG A 85 20.09 -18.19 -0.18
CA ARG A 85 20.71 -19.05 0.84
C ARG A 85 22.23 -19.08 0.72
N ALA A 86 22.77 -19.16 -0.49
CA ALA A 86 24.20 -19.12 -0.73
C ALA A 86 24.80 -17.75 -0.38
N HIS A 87 24.13 -16.65 -0.73
CA HIS A 87 24.60 -15.30 -0.43
C HIS A 87 24.65 -15.02 1.08
N TYR A 88 23.57 -15.34 1.81
CA TYR A 88 23.46 -15.09 3.24
C TYR A 88 23.98 -16.23 4.13
N GLN A 89 24.39 -17.34 3.52
CA GLN A 89 24.85 -18.56 4.19
C GLN A 89 23.82 -19.08 5.23
N ASP A 90 22.54 -19.04 4.87
CA ASP A 90 21.44 -19.38 5.78
C ASP A 90 20.36 -20.24 5.10
N GLU A 91 20.38 -21.54 5.39
CA GLU A 91 19.41 -22.51 4.85
C GLU A 91 17.99 -22.33 5.40
N ARG A 92 17.79 -21.53 6.45
CA ARG A 92 16.46 -21.28 7.03
C ARG A 92 15.62 -20.32 6.19
N ILE A 93 16.24 -19.60 5.26
CA ILE A 93 15.53 -18.68 4.36
C ILE A 93 14.50 -19.48 3.55
N SER A 94 13.25 -19.07 3.63
CA SER A 94 12.15 -19.61 2.82
C SER A 94 11.80 -18.68 1.66
N LYS A 95 11.01 -19.17 0.72
CA LYS A 95 10.48 -18.37 -0.39
C LYS A 95 9.61 -17.21 0.09
N TRP A 96 8.81 -17.42 1.13
CA TRP A 96 8.02 -16.35 1.75
C TRP A 96 8.90 -15.25 2.33
N ASP A 97 10.02 -15.60 2.97
CA ASP A 97 10.96 -14.62 3.50
C ASP A 97 11.55 -13.76 2.38
N ILE A 98 11.87 -14.37 1.22
CA ILE A 98 12.35 -13.66 0.03
C ILE A 98 11.26 -12.72 -0.52
N PHE A 99 10.01 -13.19 -0.59
CA PHE A 99 8.90 -12.38 -1.09
C PHE A 99 8.66 -11.14 -0.22
N TYR A 100 8.68 -11.29 1.11
CA TYR A 100 8.57 -10.17 2.03
C TYR A 100 9.81 -9.27 1.99
N TYR A 101 11.00 -9.86 1.92
CA TYR A 101 12.24 -9.12 1.73
C TYR A 101 12.18 -8.18 0.50
N ILE A 102 11.69 -8.69 -0.64
CA ILE A 102 11.48 -7.89 -1.85
C ILE A 102 10.54 -6.73 -1.56
N TYR A 103 9.43 -6.98 -0.86
CA TYR A 103 8.45 -5.94 -0.54
C TYR A 103 9.06 -4.80 0.29
N ALA A 104 9.88 -5.12 1.30
CA ALA A 104 10.59 -4.11 2.09
C ALA A 104 11.60 -3.31 1.26
N VAL A 105 12.37 -3.96 0.39
CA VAL A 105 13.33 -3.27 -0.48
C VAL A 105 12.63 -2.28 -1.41
N LEU A 106 11.48 -2.66 -1.99
CA LEU A 106 10.68 -1.79 -2.85
C LEU A 106 10.09 -0.58 -2.11
N HIS A 107 9.99 -0.64 -0.78
CA HIS A 107 9.56 0.48 0.07
C HIS A 107 10.70 1.38 0.53
N HIS A 108 11.93 0.88 0.50
CA HIS A 108 13.04 1.58 1.12
C HIS A 108 13.44 2.86 0.35
N PRO A 109 13.55 4.04 1.01
CA PRO A 109 13.84 5.31 0.35
C PRO A 109 15.16 5.30 -0.43
N SER A 110 16.21 4.68 0.12
CA SER A 110 17.51 4.60 -0.58
C SER A 110 17.44 3.76 -1.86
N TYR A 111 16.56 2.76 -1.93
CA TYR A 111 16.35 1.98 -3.16
C TYR A 111 15.64 2.83 -4.21
N ARG A 112 14.51 3.45 -3.83
CA ARG A 112 13.71 4.29 -4.72
C ARG A 112 14.52 5.47 -5.26
N ALA A 113 15.34 6.10 -4.42
CA ALA A 113 16.21 7.20 -4.82
C ALA A 113 17.32 6.75 -5.77
N ARG A 114 18.06 5.68 -5.42
CA ARG A 114 19.19 5.20 -6.24
C ARG A 114 18.75 4.71 -7.61
N PHE A 115 17.59 4.06 -7.70
CA PHE A 115 17.10 3.44 -8.94
C PHE A 115 15.95 4.21 -9.60
N ALA A 116 15.70 5.47 -9.23
CA ALA A 116 14.55 6.24 -9.74
C ALA A 116 14.43 6.20 -11.28
N GLU A 117 15.54 6.43 -11.99
CA GLU A 117 15.59 6.39 -13.46
C GLU A 117 15.44 4.97 -14.03
N ALA A 118 16.01 3.96 -13.38
CA ALA A 118 15.92 2.57 -13.82
C ALA A 118 14.50 2.01 -13.66
N LEU A 119 13.82 2.38 -12.56
CA LEU A 119 12.43 2.00 -12.28
C LEU A 119 11.45 2.58 -13.30
N LYS A 120 11.80 3.68 -13.99
CA LYS A 120 11.00 4.22 -15.11
C LYS A 120 11.21 3.45 -16.42
N ARG A 121 12.33 2.75 -16.58
CA ARG A 121 12.72 2.12 -17.87
C ARG A 121 12.54 0.62 -17.88
N SER A 122 12.53 -0.02 -16.71
CA SER A 122 12.50 -1.47 -16.58
C SER A 122 11.88 -1.89 -15.25
N LEU A 123 11.43 -3.14 -15.17
CA LEU A 123 10.91 -3.72 -13.93
C LEU A 123 11.98 -3.70 -12.81
N PRO A 124 11.54 -3.60 -11.54
CA PRO A 124 12.45 -3.53 -10.40
C PRO A 124 13.43 -4.70 -10.33
N ARG A 125 14.71 -4.40 -10.05
CA ARG A 125 15.75 -5.40 -9.76
C ARG A 125 16.17 -5.26 -8.31
N VAL A 126 16.00 -6.33 -7.54
CA VAL A 126 16.16 -6.29 -6.09
C VAL A 126 17.60 -6.65 -5.71
N PRO A 127 18.38 -5.75 -5.08
CA PRO A 127 19.71 -6.06 -4.57
C PRO A 127 19.66 -6.94 -3.31
N PHE A 128 20.80 -7.50 -2.92
CA PHE A 128 20.99 -8.06 -1.58
C PHE A 128 21.32 -6.96 -0.57
N ALA A 129 20.54 -6.89 0.51
CA ALA A 129 20.74 -6.00 1.63
C ALA A 129 21.77 -6.61 2.57
N LYS A 130 22.36 -5.79 3.44
CA LYS A 130 23.30 -6.31 4.44
C LYS A 130 22.61 -7.21 5.48
N ASP A 131 21.40 -6.87 5.90
CA ASP A 131 20.62 -7.62 6.89
C ASP A 131 19.34 -8.17 6.26
N PHE A 132 19.41 -9.39 5.72
CA PHE A 132 18.26 -10.07 5.12
C PHE A 132 17.04 -10.12 6.04
N TRP A 133 17.25 -10.55 7.30
CA TRP A 133 16.17 -10.86 8.20
C TRP A 133 15.47 -9.60 8.73
N ALA A 134 16.18 -8.48 8.87
CA ALA A 134 15.53 -7.19 9.15
C ALA A 134 14.56 -6.81 8.03
N TYR A 135 15.00 -6.90 6.77
CA TYR A 135 14.14 -6.60 5.62
C TYR A 135 12.99 -7.60 5.46
N ALA A 136 13.24 -8.89 5.63
CA ALA A 136 12.18 -9.90 5.54
C ALA A 136 11.09 -9.70 6.61
N ARG A 137 11.48 -9.40 7.87
CA ARG A 137 10.52 -9.10 8.95
C ARG A 137 9.74 -7.81 8.70
N ALA A 138 10.43 -6.73 8.32
CA ALA A 138 9.77 -5.47 7.99
C ALA A 138 8.80 -5.63 6.81
N GLY A 139 9.20 -6.38 5.79
CA GLY A 139 8.36 -6.67 4.64
C GLY A 139 7.12 -7.49 4.98
N ARG A 140 7.24 -8.43 5.92
CA ARG A 140 6.10 -9.19 6.43
C ARG A 140 5.14 -8.27 7.19
N GLN A 141 5.66 -7.42 8.09
CA GLN A 141 4.86 -6.44 8.83
C GLN A 141 4.12 -5.48 7.88
N LEU A 142 4.81 -4.95 6.86
CA LEU A 142 4.21 -4.10 5.84
C LEU A 142 3.14 -4.84 5.03
N GLY A 143 3.43 -6.07 4.60
CA GLY A 143 2.48 -6.88 3.83
C GLY A 143 1.22 -7.19 4.64
N ASP A 144 1.39 -7.58 5.91
CA ASP A 144 0.28 -7.86 6.82
C ASP A 144 -0.57 -6.60 7.07
N LEU A 145 0.08 -5.46 7.34
CA LEU A 145 -0.58 -4.18 7.56
C LEU A 145 -1.37 -3.71 6.33
N HIS A 146 -0.77 -3.79 5.14
CA HIS A 146 -1.38 -3.28 3.91
C HIS A 146 -2.52 -4.16 3.40
N VAL A 147 -2.39 -5.48 3.49
CA VAL A 147 -3.47 -6.41 3.11
C VAL A 147 -4.65 -6.29 4.08
N ASN A 148 -4.39 -6.10 5.37
CA ASN A 148 -5.42 -6.06 6.42
C ASN A 148 -5.71 -4.65 6.92
N TYR A 149 -5.53 -3.62 6.08
CA TYR A 149 -5.62 -2.22 6.51
C TYR A 149 -6.98 -1.87 7.12
N GLU A 150 -8.05 -2.50 6.62
CA GLU A 150 -9.40 -2.33 7.15
C GLU A 150 -9.57 -2.88 8.57
N SER A 151 -8.67 -3.74 9.05
CA SER A 151 -8.67 -4.28 10.42
C SER A 151 -7.52 -3.75 11.28
N ALA A 152 -6.76 -2.76 10.78
CA ALA A 152 -5.69 -2.15 11.55
C ALA A 152 -6.23 -1.45 12.83
N PRO A 153 -5.37 -1.20 13.83
CA PRO A 153 -5.71 -0.32 14.94
C PRO A 153 -6.19 1.05 14.46
N GLU A 154 -7.16 1.63 15.17
CA GLU A 154 -7.59 3.00 14.90
C GLU A 154 -6.61 4.00 15.54
N TYR A 155 -6.07 4.92 14.75
CA TYR A 155 -5.37 6.08 15.30
C TYR A 155 -6.36 6.96 16.10
N LYS A 156 -5.93 7.44 17.26
CA LYS A 156 -6.77 8.24 18.16
C LYS A 156 -6.96 9.66 17.61
N LEU A 157 -8.03 9.85 16.84
CA LEU A 157 -8.51 11.15 16.38
C LEU A 157 -9.68 11.64 17.23
N ARG A 158 -9.77 12.96 17.45
CA ARG A 158 -10.91 13.58 18.13
C ARG A 158 -12.06 13.75 17.14
N GLU A 159 -13.23 13.22 17.48
CA GLU A 159 -14.48 13.48 16.78
C GLU A 159 -15.08 14.80 17.33
N ALA A 160 -15.00 15.87 16.53
CA ALA A 160 -15.55 17.16 16.85
C ALA A 160 -16.93 17.32 16.19
N TRP A 161 -17.97 17.40 17.02
CA TRP A 161 -19.36 17.50 16.62
C TRP A 161 -19.87 18.94 16.62
N GLN A 162 -20.57 19.33 15.56
CA GLN A 162 -21.19 20.64 15.45
C GLN A 162 -22.40 20.75 16.39
N ARG A 163 -22.36 21.71 17.31
CA ARG A 163 -23.44 21.93 18.29
C ARG A 163 -24.76 22.24 17.58
N GLY A 164 -25.82 21.53 17.97
CA GLY A 164 -27.17 21.73 17.44
C GLY A 164 -27.47 20.95 16.15
N GLN A 165 -26.52 20.17 15.63
CA GLN A 165 -26.77 19.20 14.56
C GLN A 165 -26.83 17.78 15.12
N PRO A 166 -27.61 16.86 14.52
CA PRO A 166 -27.60 15.46 14.90
C PRO A 166 -26.23 14.83 14.60
N GLU A 167 -25.84 13.86 15.43
CA GLU A 167 -24.67 13.03 15.14
C GLU A 167 -24.93 12.23 13.87
N ASP A 168 -24.08 12.43 12.87
CA ASP A 168 -24.15 11.82 11.57
C ASP A 168 -22.74 11.46 11.09
N TYR A 169 -22.51 10.16 10.85
CA TYR A 169 -21.23 9.64 10.34
C TYR A 169 -21.20 9.57 8.81
N ARG A 170 -22.32 9.85 8.14
CA ARG A 170 -22.47 9.68 6.70
C ARG A 170 -21.61 10.68 5.93
N VAL A 171 -20.92 10.20 4.91
CA VAL A 171 -20.29 11.04 3.90
C VAL A 171 -21.36 11.43 2.88
N HIS A 172 -21.74 12.71 2.81
CA HIS A 172 -22.78 13.21 1.89
C HIS A 172 -22.21 13.71 0.55
N ASP A 173 -20.98 14.19 0.56
CA ASP A 173 -20.27 14.74 -0.60
C ASP A 173 -18.79 14.34 -0.52
N ALA A 174 -17.88 15.17 -1.03
CA ALA A 174 -16.44 14.96 -0.86
C ALA A 174 -15.98 15.41 0.53
N MET A 175 -15.37 14.51 1.30
CA MET A 175 -14.64 14.86 2.53
C MET A 175 -13.56 15.91 2.22
N LYS A 176 -13.30 16.82 3.15
CA LYS A 176 -12.32 17.90 2.92
C LYS A 176 -11.25 17.92 4.00
N LEU A 177 -10.00 17.75 3.56
CA LEU A 177 -8.83 17.86 4.39
C LEU A 177 -8.47 19.34 4.57
N GLU A 178 -8.30 19.76 5.82
CA GLU A 178 -8.10 21.15 6.20
C GLU A 178 -6.86 21.27 7.07
N SER A 179 -6.10 22.34 6.87
CA SER A 179 -4.95 22.63 7.74
C SER A 179 -5.42 22.98 9.16
N SER A 180 -4.65 22.53 10.15
CA SER A 180 -4.84 22.81 11.57
C SER A 180 -3.50 23.17 12.21
N ALA A 181 -3.51 23.73 13.42
CA ALA A 181 -2.30 24.09 14.14
C ALA A 181 -1.32 22.90 14.29
N ASP A 182 -1.86 21.73 14.65
CA ASP A 182 -1.09 20.52 14.94
C ASP A 182 -1.06 19.50 13.78
N GLY A 183 -1.36 19.96 12.55
CA GLY A 183 -1.38 19.10 11.36
C GLY A 183 -2.62 19.33 10.52
N TYR A 184 -3.52 18.34 10.49
CA TYR A 184 -4.73 18.37 9.69
C TYR A 184 -5.97 18.02 10.49
N ALA A 185 -7.11 18.45 9.96
CA ALA A 185 -8.42 17.98 10.33
C ALA A 185 -9.17 17.54 9.07
N LEU A 186 -10.00 16.51 9.16
CA LEU A 186 -10.81 16.02 8.05
C LEU A 186 -12.28 16.30 8.35
N ARG A 187 -12.90 17.19 7.57
CA ARG A 187 -14.36 17.34 7.63
C ARG A 187 -15.01 16.18 6.88
N ILE A 188 -15.83 15.41 7.59
CA ILE A 188 -16.61 14.30 7.04
C ILE A 188 -17.91 14.83 6.41
N ASN A 189 -18.63 15.68 7.14
CA ASN A 189 -19.86 16.33 6.72
C ASN A 189 -20.08 17.64 7.51
N ALA A 190 -21.30 18.20 7.49
CA ALA A 190 -21.63 19.43 8.24
C ALA A 190 -21.66 19.25 9.77
N SER A 191 -21.87 18.02 10.25
CA SER A 191 -21.96 17.66 11.67
C SER A 191 -20.61 17.20 12.26
N LEU A 192 -19.79 16.48 11.50
CA LEU A 192 -18.60 15.76 12.00
C LEU A 192 -17.30 16.23 11.35
N ARG A 193 -16.30 16.49 12.21
CA ARG A 193 -14.90 16.69 11.84
C ARG A 193 -13.99 15.78 12.66
N LEU A 194 -13.00 15.17 12.02
CA LEU A 194 -11.94 14.40 12.69
C LEU A 194 -10.70 15.28 12.84
N GLU A 195 -10.22 15.45 14.08
CA GLU A 195 -9.12 16.33 14.41
C GLU A 195 -7.93 15.57 15.02
N GLY A 196 -6.72 16.14 14.86
CA GLY A 196 -5.49 15.56 15.37
C GLY A 196 -4.77 14.64 14.38
N ILE A 197 -4.99 14.82 13.07
CA ILE A 197 -4.26 14.06 12.04
C ILE A 197 -2.85 14.65 11.92
N PRO A 198 -1.78 13.90 12.25
CA PRO A 198 -0.41 14.40 12.18
C PRO A 198 0.01 14.63 10.72
N LYS A 199 0.98 15.53 10.49
CA LYS A 199 1.43 15.89 9.14
C LYS A 199 2.06 14.70 8.41
N GLU A 200 2.74 13.86 9.18
CA GLU A 200 3.41 12.65 8.77
C GLU A 200 2.44 11.62 8.18
N ALA A 201 1.14 11.69 8.50
CA ALA A 201 0.13 10.79 7.93
C ALA A 201 -0.03 10.93 6.41
N LEU A 202 0.38 12.07 5.83
CA LEU A 202 0.39 12.31 4.38
C LEU A 202 1.70 11.91 3.70
N ALA A 203 2.72 11.48 4.46
CA ALA A 203 4.03 11.12 3.90
C ALA A 203 4.00 9.78 3.15
N TYR A 204 3.16 8.83 3.60
CA TYR A 204 3.00 7.56 2.91
C TYR A 204 2.15 7.74 1.64
N LYS A 205 2.83 7.74 0.49
CA LYS A 205 2.24 7.98 -0.82
C LYS A 205 2.21 6.73 -1.71
N LEU A 206 1.10 6.60 -2.42
CA LEU A 206 0.84 5.60 -3.45
C LEU A 206 0.59 6.37 -4.76
N GLY A 207 1.57 6.36 -5.66
CA GLY A 207 1.53 7.19 -6.86
C GLY A 207 1.54 8.69 -6.54
N ASN A 208 0.51 9.42 -6.93
CA ASN A 208 0.44 10.87 -6.78
C ASN A 208 -0.25 11.37 -5.50
N ARG A 209 -0.83 10.48 -4.69
CA ARG A 209 -1.59 10.81 -3.49
C ARG A 209 -1.10 10.02 -2.27
N SER A 210 -1.29 10.59 -1.09
CA SER A 210 -1.19 9.84 0.16
C SER A 210 -2.29 8.80 0.29
N ALA A 211 -2.10 7.79 1.14
CA ALA A 211 -3.15 6.80 1.41
C ALA A 211 -4.46 7.46 1.91
N LEU A 212 -4.34 8.50 2.74
CA LEU A 212 -5.51 9.26 3.22
C LEU A 212 -6.19 10.05 2.09
N GLU A 213 -5.44 10.69 1.21
CA GLU A 213 -5.99 11.39 0.04
C GLU A 213 -6.67 10.44 -0.95
N TRP A 214 -6.17 9.20 -1.09
CA TRP A 214 -6.88 8.16 -1.85
C TRP A 214 -8.22 7.82 -1.25
N LEU A 215 -8.28 7.61 0.07
CA LEU A 215 -9.54 7.34 0.76
C LEU A 215 -10.53 8.50 0.56
N ILE A 216 -10.10 9.75 0.71
CA ILE A 216 -10.93 10.94 0.47
C ILE A 216 -11.46 11.00 -0.98
N ASP A 217 -10.63 10.64 -1.95
CA ASP A 217 -10.99 10.66 -3.37
C ASP A 217 -11.97 9.54 -3.77
N GLN A 218 -11.87 8.38 -3.15
CA GLN A 218 -12.70 7.22 -3.49
C GLN A 218 -14.01 7.18 -2.68
N TYR A 219 -13.97 7.54 -1.40
CA TYR A 219 -15.13 7.53 -0.50
C TYR A 219 -15.86 8.87 -0.53
N GLN A 220 -16.57 9.13 -1.63
CA GLN A 220 -17.43 10.30 -1.81
C GLN A 220 -18.69 9.93 -2.60
N VAL A 221 -19.80 10.60 -2.33
CA VAL A 221 -21.04 10.44 -3.12
C VAL A 221 -20.92 11.28 -4.40
N LYS A 222 -20.96 10.62 -5.57
CA LYS A 222 -20.85 11.28 -6.89
C LYS A 222 -22.21 11.38 -7.57
N GLY A 223 -22.96 12.44 -7.23
CA GLY A 223 -24.27 12.74 -7.81
C GLY A 223 -25.42 11.92 -7.20
N GLU A 224 -26.65 12.35 -7.46
CA GLU A 224 -27.87 11.81 -6.82
C GLU A 224 -28.45 10.55 -7.50
N LEU A 225 -27.92 10.14 -8.66
CA LEU A 225 -28.57 9.20 -9.57
C LEU A 225 -28.04 7.75 -9.51
N ASP A 226 -27.01 7.47 -8.71
CA ASP A 226 -26.39 6.15 -8.67
C ASP A 226 -26.16 5.69 -7.23
N GLU A 227 -27.22 5.17 -6.59
CA GLU A 227 -27.13 4.55 -5.25
C GLU A 227 -26.06 3.44 -5.21
N ALA A 228 -25.73 2.82 -6.35
CA ALA A 228 -24.68 1.78 -6.41
C ALA A 228 -23.26 2.35 -6.18
N ARG A 229 -23.09 3.67 -6.20
CA ARG A 229 -21.81 4.36 -5.91
C ARG A 229 -21.81 5.09 -4.57
N ASP A 230 -22.83 4.91 -3.73
CA ASP A 230 -22.82 5.40 -2.36
C ASP A 230 -21.83 4.56 -1.51
N PRO A 231 -20.74 5.14 -0.98
CA PRO A 231 -19.77 4.38 -0.19
C PRO A 231 -20.23 4.10 1.25
N ASN A 232 -21.36 4.66 1.68
CA ASN A 232 -21.84 4.52 3.05
C ASN A 232 -22.52 3.16 3.28
N GLN A 233 -22.14 2.48 4.36
CA GLN A 233 -22.74 1.20 4.75
C GLN A 233 -23.89 1.45 5.73
N ARG A 234 -25.12 1.03 5.38
CA ARG A 234 -26.30 1.26 6.23
C ARG A 234 -26.20 0.52 7.57
N GLU A 235 -25.57 -0.65 7.56
CA GLU A 235 -25.42 -1.58 8.67
C GLU A 235 -24.22 -1.23 9.55
N ASN A 236 -23.27 -0.45 9.03
CA ASN A 236 -22.14 0.08 9.77
C ASN A 236 -21.89 1.56 9.42
N PRO A 237 -22.69 2.49 9.97
CA PRO A 237 -22.58 3.92 9.68
C PRO A 237 -21.20 4.51 10.00
N ARG A 238 -20.43 3.89 10.90
CA ARG A 238 -19.09 4.36 11.32
C ARG A 238 -17.97 3.87 10.41
N TYR A 239 -18.24 2.97 9.47
CA TYR A 239 -17.21 2.27 8.69
C TYR A 239 -16.18 3.24 8.08
N ILE A 240 -16.63 4.29 7.36
CA ILE A 240 -15.70 5.24 6.70
C ILE A 240 -14.87 6.01 7.74
N VAL A 241 -15.48 6.42 8.86
CA VAL A 241 -14.78 7.14 9.94
C VAL A 241 -13.73 6.25 10.62
N SER A 242 -14.07 5.00 10.90
CA SER A 242 -13.11 3.99 11.38
C SER A 242 -12.00 3.77 10.35
N LEU A 243 -12.35 3.68 9.07
CA LEU A 243 -11.38 3.48 7.99
C LEU A 243 -10.39 4.65 7.88
N VAL A 244 -10.85 5.91 8.02
CA VAL A 244 -9.96 7.08 8.08
C VAL A 244 -8.93 6.92 9.20
N LYS A 245 -9.38 6.58 10.43
CA LYS A 245 -8.49 6.40 11.58
C LYS A 245 -7.49 5.27 11.35
N ARG A 246 -7.91 4.17 10.72
CA ARG A 246 -7.05 3.03 10.36
C ARG A 246 -6.03 3.39 9.28
N VAL A 247 -6.42 4.16 8.28
CA VAL A 247 -5.50 4.64 7.23
C VAL A 247 -4.49 5.64 7.80
N VAL A 248 -4.88 6.50 8.74
CA VAL A 248 -3.93 7.36 9.46
C VAL A 248 -2.91 6.51 10.24
N TYR A 249 -3.38 5.49 10.98
CA TYR A 249 -2.49 4.56 11.68
C TYR A 249 -1.55 3.86 10.69
N LEU A 250 -2.08 3.28 9.61
CA LEU A 250 -1.33 2.58 8.59
C LEU A 250 -0.24 3.48 8.00
N SER A 251 -0.56 4.72 7.62
CA SER A 251 0.43 5.64 7.06
C SER A 251 1.62 5.83 7.99
N LEU A 252 1.37 6.05 9.29
CA LEU A 252 2.42 6.28 10.28
C LEU A 252 3.23 5.01 10.55
N GLU A 253 2.57 3.88 10.73
CA GLU A 253 3.20 2.59 11.00
C GLU A 253 4.07 2.15 9.81
N THR A 254 3.60 2.34 8.58
CA THR A 254 4.39 2.07 7.37
C THR A 254 5.67 2.90 7.35
N GLN A 255 5.61 4.19 7.66
CA GLN A 255 6.82 5.03 7.75
C GLN A 255 7.75 4.58 8.87
N GLN A 256 7.20 4.20 10.03
CA GLN A 256 7.98 3.73 11.17
C GLN A 256 8.72 2.42 10.87
N ILE A 257 8.04 1.45 10.26
CA ILE A 257 8.66 0.18 9.85
C ILE A 257 9.81 0.45 8.87
N ILE A 258 9.58 1.29 7.86
CA ILE A 258 10.60 1.63 6.86
C ILE A 258 11.79 2.37 7.51
N ALA A 259 11.54 3.32 8.40
CA ALA A 259 12.58 4.09 9.08
C ALA A 259 13.43 3.25 10.04
N SER A 260 12.92 2.10 10.50
CA SER A 260 13.67 1.17 11.34
C SER A 260 14.76 0.38 10.58
N LEU A 261 14.70 0.37 9.25
CA LEU A 261 15.65 -0.36 8.41
C LEU A 261 16.95 0.43 8.19
N GLN A 262 18.07 -0.29 8.20
CA GLN A 262 19.36 0.27 7.80
C GLN A 262 19.38 0.57 6.30
N PRO A 263 20.03 1.65 5.83
CA PRO A 263 20.12 1.93 4.41
C PRO A 263 20.70 0.77 3.58
N LEU A 264 20.08 0.46 2.42
CA LEU A 264 20.58 -0.57 1.49
C LEU A 264 21.98 -0.27 0.94
N PHE A 265 22.33 1.01 0.88
CA PHE A 265 23.57 1.50 0.29
C PHE A 265 24.24 2.41 1.29
N ALA A 266 25.57 2.40 1.31
CA ALA A 266 26.32 3.39 2.05
C ALA A 266 25.87 4.80 1.60
N VAL A 267 25.70 5.71 2.55
CA VAL A 267 25.57 7.13 2.22
C VAL A 267 26.93 7.54 1.67
N GLU A 268 27.01 7.85 0.38
CA GLU A 268 28.21 8.46 -0.17
C GLU A 268 28.39 9.79 0.56
N GLY A 269 29.40 9.84 1.44
CA GLY A 269 29.72 11.04 2.18
C GLY A 269 29.97 12.17 1.20
N SER A 270 29.32 13.31 1.45
CA SER A 270 29.70 14.59 0.85
C SER A 270 31.22 14.66 0.84
N ALA A 271 31.81 14.73 -0.36
CA ALA A 271 33.22 15.05 -0.49
C ALA A 271 33.45 16.33 0.31
N VAL A 272 34.10 16.19 1.46
CA VAL A 272 34.62 17.32 2.21
C VAL A 272 35.58 17.97 1.24
N ALA A 273 35.19 19.13 0.71
CA ALA A 273 36.08 20.01 -0.01
C ALA A 273 37.18 20.40 0.97
N HIS A 274 38.27 19.64 0.95
CA HIS A 274 39.53 20.06 1.52
C HIS A 274 40.25 20.91 0.47
N SER A 275 40.58 22.11 0.94
CA SER A 275 41.44 23.17 0.37
C SER A 275 40.98 23.83 -0.92
#